data_AF-A0A024B3G7-F1
#
_entry.id   AF-A0A024B3G7-F1
#
_cell.length_a   1.000
_cell.length_b   1.000
_cell.length_c   1.000
_cell.angle_alpha   90.00
_cell.angle_beta   90.00
_cell.angle_gamma   90.00
#
_symmetry.space_group_name_H-M   'P 1'
#
loop_
_entity.id
_entity.type
_entity.pdbx_description
1 polymer ?
#
loop_
_entity_poly.entity_id
_entity_poly.type
_entity_poly.pdbx_seq_one_letter_code
_entity_poly.pdbx_strand_id
1 'polypeptide(L)' 'MEVNILAVIATALFILIPTAFLIILYVKTEAQS' A
#
# COMPACT_ATOMS: atom_id res chain seq x y z
N MET A 1 -22.37 14.54 -5.38
CA MET A 1 -22.32 13.09 -5.64
C MET A 1 -22.17 12.41 -4.31
N GLU A 2 -23.02 11.43 -4.00
CA GLU A 2 -22.85 10.58 -2.82
C GLU A 2 -21.78 9.51 -3.11
N VAL A 3 -20.83 9.33 -2.19
CA VAL A 3 -19.68 8.43 -2.37
C VAL A 3 -19.72 7.30 -1.34
N ASN A 4 -19.39 6.08 -1.77
CA ASN A 4 -19.31 4.94 -0.88
C ASN A 4 -17.99 4.99 -0.09
N ILE A 5 -18.07 5.33 1.21
CA ILE A 5 -16.90 5.40 2.08
C ILE A 5 -16.16 4.06 2.22
N LEU A 6 -16.88 2.93 2.17
CA LEU A 6 -16.27 1.60 2.20
C LEU A 6 -15.45 1.33 0.93
N ALA A 7 -15.91 1.82 -0.23
CA ALA A 7 -15.15 1.72 -1.47
C ALA A 7 -13.85 2.54 -1.40
N VAL A 8 -13.90 3.73 -0.80
CA VAL A 8 -12.69 4.56 -0.57
C VAL A 8 -11.68 3.85 0.33
N ILE A 9 -12.15 3.29 1.45
CA ILE A 9 -11.29 2.54 2.37
C ILE A 9 -10.70 1.30 1.68
N ALA A 10 -11.52 0.55 0.92
CA ALA A 10 -11.07 -0.62 0.18
C ALA A 10 -9.98 -0.26 -0.83
N THR A 11 -10.15 0.82 -1.60
CA THR A 11 -9.13 1.29 -2.56
C THR A 11 -7.85 1.74 -1.83
N ALA A 12 -7.97 2.47 -0.72
CA ALA A 12 -6.82 2.91 0.04
C ALA A 12 -6.01 1.72 0.58
N LEU A 13 -6.66 0.74 1.19
CA LEU A 13 -6.00 -0.47 1.70
C LEU A 13 -5.42 -1.33 0.58
N PHE A 14 -6.12 -1.47 -0.54
CA PHE A 14 -5.65 -2.24 -1.70
C PHE A 14 -4.36 -1.66 -2.29
N ILE A 15 -4.17 -0.34 -2.26
CA ILE A 15 -2.93 0.30 -2.71
C ILE A 15 -1.84 0.20 -1.64
N LEU A 16 -2.16 0.60 -0.41
CA LEU A 16 -1.15 0.77 0.64
C LEU A 16 -0.50 -0.55 1.08
N ILE A 17 -1.26 -1.65 1.16
CA ILE A 17 -0.74 -2.94 1.62
C ILE A 17 0.35 -3.49 0.67
N PRO A 18 0.11 -3.69 -0.65
CA PRO A 18 1.15 -4.18 -1.55
C PRO A 18 2.28 -3.17 -1.74
N THR A 19 2.01 -1.85 -1.73
CA THR A 19 3.07 -0.85 -1.82
C THR A 19 4.01 -0.88 -0.61
N ALA A 20 3.46 -0.94 0.61
CA ALA A 20 4.27 -1.05 1.82
C ALA A 20 5.09 -2.35 1.81
N PHE A 21 4.50 -3.47 1.40
CA PHE A 21 5.21 -4.75 1.25
C PHE A 21 6.43 -4.62 0.33
N LEU A 22 6.25 -4.04 -0.86
CA LEU A 22 7.36 -3.85 -1.81
C LEU A 22 8.43 -2.89 -1.30
N ILE A 23 8.04 -1.79 -0.64
CA ILE A 23 8.98 -0.84 -0.04
C ILE A 23 9.83 -1.52 1.03
N ILE A 24 9.22 -2.35 1.90
CA ILE A 24 9.95 -3.08 2.93
C ILE A 24 11.00 -4.01 2.30
N LEU A 25 10.62 -4.75 1.25
CA LEU A 25 11.57 -5.62 0.55
C LEU A 25 12.69 -4.82 -0.11
N TYR A 26 12.37 -3.70 -0.75
CA TYR A 26 13.36 -2.82 -1.36
C TYR A 26 14.37 -2.31 -0.34
N VAL A 27 13.90 -1.71 0.76
CA VAL A 27 14.77 -1.19 1.83
C VAL A 27 15.67 -2.30 2.40
N LYS A 28 15.12 -3.51 2.59
CA LYS A 28 15.90 -4.64 3.08
C LYS A 28 17.00 -5.06 2.10
N THR A 29 16.76 -5.03 0.79
CA THR A 29 17.77 -5.34 -0.23
C THR A 29 18.87 -4.27 -0.27
N GLU A 30 18.50 -2.99 -0.25
CA GLU A 30 19.47 -1.89 -0.28
C GLU A 30 20.34 -1.86 0.98
N ALA A 31 19.78 -2.18 2.16
CA ALA A 31 20.54 -2.24 3.41
C ALA A 31 21.52 -3.43 3.49
N GLN A 32 21.38 -4.43 2.60
CA GLN A 32 22.29 -5.58 2.50
C GLN A 32 23.37 -5.38 1.43
N SER A 33 23.30 -4.29 0.65
CA SER A 33 24.27 -3.94 -0.40
C SER A 33 25.44 -3.12 0.15
#